data_AF-C1G379-F1
#
_entry.id   AF-C1G379-F1
#
_cell.length_a   1.000
_cell.length_b   1.000
_cell.length_c   1.000
_cell.angle_alpha   90.00
_cell.angle_beta   90.00
_cell.angle_gamma   90.00
#
_symmetry.space_group_name_H-M   'P 1'
#
loop_
_entity.id
_entity.type
_entity.pdbx_description
1 polymer ?
#
loop_
_entity_poly.entity_id
_entity_poly.type
_entity_poly.pdbx_seq_one_letter_code
_entity_poly.pdbx_strand_id
1 'polypeptide(L)'
;MDVHPVASGNGAIAGPSSGTLPTGVSASGAGTGCDQQEEKPSLFSSDENWDSERKLVTALSMLQQMEAKIHALRTLVPTRLLSPLIPIANPDSRTPIPKSPLDMFEELSRTARNGVAEVENFRSEWQNPDMKAIWDRIDLKLVESGGDYPPTTGMWDRDYENILKNLDREETMEKEQKRRLEEEEEKVRAASSESGWKDVIEEYKKSDIPISINVPRLADNVGRFSVTIKKISLQFCILQGPCYDSKSPREWQVMIVPRGNATKMETEILDCIKLRDRKWDLRYLLTVGVVGEGANGYVWAFVGEDFLVPAARWPSCWVAGLGVSGPDPG
;
A
#
# COMPACT_ATOMS: atom_id res chain seq x y z
N MET A 1 46.75 -12.74 56.61
CA MET A 1 47.55 -13.30 55.50
C MET A 1 47.28 -12.42 54.31
N ASP A 2 48.11 -11.39 54.19
CA ASP A 2 48.08 -10.38 53.14
C ASP A 2 48.73 -10.93 51.86
N VAL A 3 48.11 -10.69 50.71
CA VAL A 3 48.75 -10.86 49.40
C VAL A 3 48.43 -9.65 48.54
N HIS A 4 49.45 -8.80 48.37
CA HIS A 4 49.52 -7.74 47.37
C HIS A 4 49.74 -8.31 45.96
N PRO A 5 49.26 -7.62 44.90
CA PRO A 5 49.55 -7.98 43.51
C PRO A 5 50.90 -7.38 43.05
N VAL A 6 51.63 -8.14 42.23
CA VAL A 6 52.86 -7.70 41.55
C VAL A 6 52.52 -7.20 40.14
N ALA A 7 52.97 -5.98 39.87
CA ALA A 7 52.96 -5.32 38.57
C ALA A 7 54.22 -5.67 37.75
N SER A 8 54.02 -5.85 36.44
CA SER A 8 55.03 -5.83 35.37
C SER A 8 54.31 -5.23 34.15
N GLY A 9 54.76 -4.24 33.40
CA GLY A 9 56.08 -3.65 33.20
C GLY A 9 56.15 -3.30 31.70
N ASN A 10 55.67 -2.10 31.33
CA ASN A 10 55.64 -1.63 29.94
C ASN A 10 57.03 -1.17 29.48
N GLY A 11 57.52 -1.74 28.37
CA GLY A 11 58.70 -1.29 27.65
C GLY A 11 58.31 -0.71 26.28
N ALA A 12 58.62 0.55 26.07
CA ALA A 12 58.48 1.27 24.80
C ALA A 12 59.71 1.07 23.91
N ILE A 13 59.52 0.95 22.59
CA ILE A 13 60.57 1.18 21.58
C ILE A 13 59.97 1.99 20.42
N ALA A 14 60.67 3.08 20.07
CA ALA A 14 60.38 4.03 19.00
C ALA A 14 60.78 3.51 17.59
N GLY A 15 60.20 4.11 16.54
CA GLY A 15 60.28 3.71 15.12
C GLY A 15 61.62 3.94 14.40
N PRO A 16 61.62 3.99 13.04
CA PRO A 16 61.49 5.29 12.37
C PRO A 16 60.70 5.31 11.02
N SER A 17 60.62 6.54 10.51
CA SER A 17 59.75 7.15 9.50
C SER A 17 60.27 7.10 8.05
N SER A 18 59.35 7.29 7.07
CA SER A 18 59.38 8.32 5.99
C SER A 18 59.05 7.80 4.58
N GLY A 19 58.20 8.55 3.86
CA GLY A 19 58.03 8.46 2.40
C GLY A 19 56.81 9.22 1.86
N THR A 20 57.01 10.47 1.44
CA THR A 20 56.00 11.41 0.89
C THR A 20 55.75 11.21 -0.62
N LEU A 21 54.57 11.66 -1.09
CA LEU A 21 54.00 11.74 -2.45
C LEU A 21 54.95 12.09 -3.62
N PRO A 22 54.49 11.82 -4.87
CA PRO A 22 54.19 12.96 -5.75
C PRO A 22 52.82 12.91 -6.47
N THR A 23 52.38 14.11 -6.83
CA THR A 23 51.20 14.54 -7.58
C THR A 23 51.24 14.13 -9.06
N GLY A 24 50.07 13.81 -9.66
CA GLY A 24 49.87 13.73 -11.11
C GLY A 24 48.39 13.93 -11.47
N VAL A 25 48.09 15.06 -12.13
CA VAL A 25 46.77 15.50 -12.61
C VAL A 25 46.45 14.89 -13.98
N SER A 26 45.24 14.36 -14.19
CA SER A 26 44.35 14.76 -15.31
C SER A 26 43.10 13.88 -15.50
N ALA A 27 41.98 14.61 -15.64
CA ALA A 27 40.88 14.43 -16.60
C ALA A 27 39.82 13.31 -16.42
N SER A 28 38.64 13.78 -16.01
CA SER A 28 37.33 13.64 -16.67
C SER A 28 36.87 12.26 -17.16
N GLY A 29 35.77 11.81 -16.56
CA GLY A 29 34.85 10.84 -17.13
C GLY A 29 33.55 10.84 -16.35
N ALA A 30 32.61 11.71 -16.76
CA ALA A 30 31.24 11.72 -16.27
C ALA A 30 30.57 10.37 -16.59
N GLY A 31 30.11 9.68 -15.55
CA GLY A 31 29.26 8.50 -15.64
C GLY A 31 28.09 8.70 -14.69
N THR A 32 27.05 9.36 -15.18
CA THR A 32 25.77 9.53 -14.51
C THR A 32 25.09 8.16 -14.39
N GLY A 33 25.38 7.44 -13.31
CA GLY A 33 24.64 6.26 -12.87
C GLY A 33 23.59 6.69 -11.86
N CYS A 34 22.38 6.94 -12.35
CA CYS A 34 21.20 7.19 -11.54
C CYS A 34 20.73 5.84 -10.97
N ASP A 35 21.31 5.40 -9.87
CA ASP A 35 20.72 4.35 -9.04
C ASP A 35 19.57 4.98 -8.27
N GLN A 36 18.38 4.95 -8.86
CA GLN A 36 17.14 5.10 -8.11
C GLN A 36 16.96 3.84 -7.27
N GLN A 37 17.64 3.83 -6.13
CA GLN A 37 17.18 3.07 -4.99
C GLN A 37 15.92 3.80 -4.53
N GLU A 38 14.76 3.16 -4.68
CA GLU A 38 13.56 3.56 -3.93
C GLU A 38 13.93 3.46 -2.44
N GLU A 39 14.44 4.56 -1.89
CA GLU A 39 14.60 4.74 -0.46
C GLU A 39 13.19 4.70 0.11
N LYS A 40 12.83 3.55 0.69
CA LYS A 40 11.71 3.46 1.60
C LYS A 40 11.89 4.62 2.60
N PRO A 41 10.93 5.56 2.69
CA PRO A 41 11.08 6.72 3.55
C PRO A 41 11.34 6.23 4.98
N SER A 42 12.45 6.72 5.57
CA SER A 42 12.81 6.48 6.96
C SER A 42 11.58 6.77 7.82
N LEU A 43 11.10 5.76 8.54
CA LEU A 43 9.90 5.86 9.39
C LEU A 43 10.17 6.66 10.66
N PHE A 44 11.45 6.78 11.03
CA PHE A 44 11.90 7.52 12.19
C PHE A 44 12.96 8.57 11.81
N SER A 45 12.85 9.79 12.33
CA SER A 45 13.90 10.81 12.24
C SER A 45 14.33 11.28 13.64
N SER A 46 15.55 11.82 13.75
CA SER A 46 16.19 12.16 15.04
C SER A 46 15.49 13.27 15.84
N ASP A 47 14.56 14.01 15.22
CA ASP A 47 13.85 15.16 15.83
C ASP A 47 12.34 14.91 15.98
N GLU A 48 11.90 13.65 15.90
CA GLU A 48 10.49 13.32 15.82
C GLU A 48 9.74 13.24 17.15
N ASN A 49 8.45 13.59 17.07
CA ASN A 49 7.50 13.38 18.15
C ASN A 49 7.24 11.88 18.37
N TRP A 50 7.92 11.34 19.38
CA TRP A 50 7.84 9.96 19.82
C TRP A 50 6.62 9.65 20.71
N ASP A 51 5.75 10.63 20.97
CA ASP A 51 4.56 10.49 21.80
C ASP A 51 3.37 9.87 21.03
N SER A 52 3.50 9.66 19.72
CA SER A 52 2.50 8.94 18.94
C SER A 52 2.48 7.45 19.30
N GLU A 53 1.33 6.97 19.77
CA GLU A 53 1.10 5.55 20.09
C GLU A 53 1.47 4.64 18.93
N ARG A 54 1.03 4.97 17.70
CA ARG A 54 1.33 4.17 16.51
C ARG A 54 2.83 4.04 16.28
N LYS A 55 3.60 5.14 16.42
CA LYS A 55 5.05 5.11 16.26
C LYS A 55 5.73 4.24 17.30
N LEU A 56 5.28 4.32 18.56
CA LEU A 56 5.81 3.49 19.63
C LEU A 56 5.52 2.00 19.37
N VAL A 57 4.29 1.67 18.98
CA VAL A 57 3.90 0.29 18.65
C VAL A 57 4.70 -0.24 17.45
N THR A 58 4.94 0.58 16.42
CA THR A 58 5.79 0.21 15.28
C THR A 58 7.24 -0.04 15.69
N ALA A 59 7.81 0.82 16.55
CA ALA A 59 9.17 0.60 17.06
C ALA A 59 9.27 -0.71 17.87
N LEU A 60 8.27 -0.99 18.71
CA LEU A 60 8.21 -2.22 19.52
C LEU A 60 8.01 -3.46 18.65
N SER A 61 7.20 -3.40 17.59
CA SER A 61 7.05 -4.53 16.66
C SER A 61 8.35 -4.81 15.90
N MET A 62 9.08 -3.78 15.50
CA MET A 62 10.40 -3.91 14.87
C MET A 62 11.42 -4.57 15.81
N LEU A 63 11.48 -4.15 17.08
CA LEU A 63 12.34 -4.77 18.09
C LEU A 63 11.98 -6.23 18.33
N GLN A 64 10.68 -6.54 18.44
CA GLN A 64 10.19 -7.91 18.60
C GLN A 64 10.55 -8.79 17.40
N GLN A 65 10.44 -8.27 16.17
CA GLN A 65 10.85 -8.97 14.97
C GLN A 65 12.36 -9.24 14.94
N MET A 66 13.18 -8.27 15.38
CA MET A 66 14.62 -8.47 15.47
C MET A 66 15.00 -9.53 16.51
N GLU A 67 14.35 -9.54 17.67
CA GLU A 67 14.58 -10.57 18.68
C GLU A 67 14.24 -11.97 18.15
N ALA A 68 13.11 -12.11 17.44
CA ALA A 68 12.75 -13.37 16.79
C ALA A 68 13.83 -13.83 15.79
N LYS A 69 14.40 -12.91 15.00
CA LYS A 69 15.53 -13.19 14.10
C LYS A 69 16.79 -13.60 14.87
N ILE A 70 17.10 -12.96 15.99
CA ILE A 70 18.22 -13.36 16.85
C ILE A 70 18.01 -14.79 17.38
N HIS A 71 16.80 -15.14 17.82
CA HIS A 71 16.49 -16.51 18.24
C HIS A 71 16.64 -17.52 17.10
N ALA A 72 16.20 -17.18 15.89
CA ALA A 72 16.42 -18.01 14.70
C ALA A 72 17.93 -18.19 14.42
N LEU A 73 18.71 -17.12 14.45
CA LEU A 73 20.16 -17.16 14.24
C LEU A 73 20.91 -17.97 15.31
N ARG A 74 20.44 -17.98 16.56
CA ARG A 74 21.00 -18.86 17.61
C ARG A 74 20.92 -20.35 17.25
N THR A 75 19.96 -20.74 16.42
CA THR A 75 19.83 -22.12 15.93
C THR A 75 20.72 -22.41 14.70
N LEU A 76 21.26 -21.38 14.05
CA LEU A 76 21.96 -21.51 12.77
C LEU A 76 23.11 -22.53 12.82
N VAL A 77 24.03 -22.38 13.77
CA VAL A 77 25.16 -23.31 13.93
C VAL A 77 24.71 -24.67 14.51
N PRO A 78 24.05 -24.73 15.69
CA PRO A 78 23.83 -26.01 16.36
C PRO A 78 22.85 -26.93 15.64
N THR A 79 21.90 -26.40 14.86
CA THR A 79 20.87 -27.24 14.21
C THR A 79 20.94 -27.19 12.68
N ARG A 80 21.09 -26.00 12.08
CA ARG A 80 20.92 -25.85 10.61
C ARG A 80 22.19 -26.16 9.83
N LEU A 81 23.31 -25.50 10.15
CA LEU A 81 24.60 -25.69 9.46
C LEU A 81 25.13 -27.11 9.61
N LEU A 82 24.91 -27.72 10.78
CA LEU A 82 25.35 -29.07 11.08
C LEU A 82 24.33 -30.14 10.65
N SER A 83 23.13 -29.75 10.19
CA SER A 83 22.07 -30.68 9.76
C SER A 83 22.54 -31.78 8.81
N PRO A 84 23.40 -31.50 7.80
CA PRO A 84 23.85 -32.55 6.88
C PRO A 84 24.80 -33.58 7.53
N LEU A 85 25.39 -33.27 8.69
CA LEU A 85 26.29 -34.15 9.44
C LEU A 85 25.56 -35.00 10.48
N ILE A 86 24.34 -34.61 10.89
CA ILE A 86 23.56 -35.31 11.91
C ILE A 86 23.34 -36.79 11.57
N PRO A 87 22.96 -37.18 10.34
CA PRO A 87 22.73 -38.60 10.00
C PRO A 87 23.99 -39.48 10.11
N ILE A 88 25.19 -38.88 10.09
CA ILE A 88 26.47 -39.58 10.19
C ILE A 88 26.93 -39.65 11.65
N ALA A 89 26.81 -38.54 12.38
CA ALA A 89 27.19 -38.46 13.78
C ALA A 89 26.22 -39.20 14.72
N ASN A 90 24.93 -39.25 14.35
CA ASN A 90 23.89 -39.96 15.07
C ASN A 90 22.92 -40.64 14.08
N PRO A 91 23.25 -41.84 13.58
CA PRO A 91 22.45 -42.52 12.57
C PRO A 91 21.09 -42.99 13.14
N ASP A 92 20.00 -42.47 12.59
CA ASP A 92 18.64 -42.97 12.80
C ASP A 92 18.11 -43.62 11.51
N SER A 93 17.36 -44.71 11.65
CA SER A 93 16.58 -45.39 10.61
C SER A 93 15.68 -44.48 9.76
N ARG A 94 15.34 -43.29 10.28
CA ARG A 94 14.46 -42.31 9.62
C ARG A 94 15.20 -41.23 8.84
N THR A 95 16.51 -41.07 9.04
CA THR A 95 17.29 -40.01 8.38
C THR A 95 18.02 -40.58 7.17
N PRO A 96 17.73 -40.10 5.95
CA PRO A 96 18.44 -40.58 4.76
C PRO A 96 19.92 -40.21 4.86
N ILE A 97 20.78 -41.24 4.88
CA ILE A 97 22.22 -41.06 4.86
C ILE A 97 22.62 -40.58 3.45
N PRO A 98 23.47 -39.54 3.33
CA PRO A 98 23.96 -39.07 2.03
C PRO A 98 24.58 -40.21 1.21
N LYS A 99 24.22 -40.31 -0.08
CA LYS A 99 24.63 -41.40 -0.97
C LYS A 99 26.09 -41.31 -1.41
N SER A 100 26.68 -40.11 -1.35
CA SER A 100 28.04 -39.80 -1.74
C SER A 100 28.65 -38.71 -0.84
N PRO A 101 29.94 -38.78 -0.49
CA PRO A 101 30.66 -37.70 0.19
C PRO A 101 30.62 -36.36 -0.57
N LEU A 102 30.54 -36.40 -1.91
CA LEU A 102 30.45 -35.20 -2.74
C LEU A 102 29.10 -34.48 -2.55
N ASP A 103 28.00 -35.22 -2.55
CA ASP A 103 26.65 -34.67 -2.34
C ASP A 103 26.55 -34.01 -0.96
N MET A 104 27.14 -34.63 0.07
CA MET A 104 27.19 -34.08 1.41
C MET A 104 28.01 -32.77 1.47
N PHE A 105 29.16 -32.72 0.80
CA PHE A 105 29.96 -31.50 0.71
C PHE A 105 29.18 -30.38 0.01
N GLU A 106 28.49 -30.67 -1.09
CA GLU A 106 27.66 -29.71 -1.78
C GLU A 106 26.54 -29.16 -0.88
N GLU A 107 25.87 -30.03 -0.13
CA GLU A 107 24.79 -29.64 0.79
C GLU A 107 25.30 -28.81 1.98
N LEU A 108 26.44 -29.18 2.56
CA LEU A 108 27.12 -28.36 3.58
C LEU A 108 27.53 -26.99 3.02
N SER A 109 28.13 -26.97 1.83
CA SER A 109 28.58 -25.72 1.19
C SER A 109 27.41 -24.78 0.90
N ARG A 110 26.25 -25.34 0.51
CA ARG A 110 25.02 -24.59 0.25
C ARG A 110 24.47 -24.03 1.56
N THR A 111 24.40 -24.86 2.59
CA THR A 111 23.87 -24.47 3.91
C THR A 111 24.75 -23.40 4.56
N ALA A 112 26.08 -23.51 4.43
CA ALA A 112 27.03 -22.50 4.88
C ALA A 112 26.85 -21.17 4.14
N ARG A 113 26.75 -21.18 2.80
CA ARG A 113 26.51 -19.97 2.01
C ARG A 113 25.18 -19.30 2.37
N ASN A 114 24.12 -20.10 2.55
CA ASN A 114 22.82 -19.59 2.98
C ASN A 114 22.88 -18.97 4.38
N GLY A 115 23.61 -19.60 5.32
CA GLY A 115 23.80 -19.06 6.65
C GLY A 115 24.55 -17.73 6.66
N VAL A 116 25.58 -17.59 5.82
CA VAL A 116 26.30 -16.31 5.66
C VAL A 116 25.37 -15.23 5.07
N ALA A 117 24.58 -15.57 4.05
CA ALA A 117 23.62 -14.63 3.47
C ALA A 117 22.54 -14.19 4.47
N GLU A 118 22.04 -15.10 5.30
CA GLU A 118 21.06 -14.79 6.35
C GLU A 118 21.63 -13.84 7.42
N VAL A 119 22.88 -14.05 7.84
CA VAL A 119 23.57 -13.16 8.79
C VAL A 119 23.82 -11.77 8.18
N GLU A 120 24.22 -11.68 6.91
CA GLU A 120 24.44 -10.40 6.25
C GLU A 120 23.13 -9.63 6.03
N ASN A 121 22.04 -10.34 5.71
CA ASN A 121 20.72 -9.73 5.66
C ASN A 121 20.29 -9.19 7.03
N PHE A 122 20.43 -9.99 8.09
CA PHE A 122 20.15 -9.54 9.45
C PHE A 122 20.99 -8.32 9.84
N ARG A 123 22.29 -8.33 9.52
CA ARG A 123 23.19 -7.20 9.77
C ARG A 123 22.69 -5.92 9.08
N SER A 124 22.28 -6.04 7.82
CA SER A 124 21.78 -4.91 7.02
C SER A 124 20.50 -4.32 7.62
N GLU A 125 19.56 -5.17 8.05
CA GLU A 125 18.34 -4.76 8.73
C GLU A 125 18.59 -4.16 10.11
N TRP A 126 19.52 -4.74 10.88
CA TRP A 126 19.89 -4.27 12.21
C TRP A 126 20.57 -2.90 12.16
N GLN A 127 21.33 -2.61 11.09
CA GLN A 127 22.02 -1.35 10.88
C GLN A 127 21.20 -0.32 10.09
N ASN A 128 19.95 -0.63 9.77
CA ASN A 128 19.05 0.30 9.10
C ASN A 128 18.89 1.60 9.93
N PRO A 129 18.88 2.80 9.30
CA PRO A 129 18.63 4.06 10.00
C PRO A 129 17.43 4.04 10.95
N ASP A 130 16.33 3.39 10.57
CA ASP A 130 15.14 3.25 11.44
C ASP A 130 15.46 2.50 12.73
N MET A 131 16.17 1.38 12.62
CA MET A 131 16.56 0.56 13.77
C MET A 131 17.55 1.32 14.66
N LYS A 132 18.48 2.07 14.05
CA LYS A 132 19.42 2.91 14.77
C LYS A 132 18.70 4.01 15.57
N ALA A 133 17.73 4.69 14.97
CA ALA A 133 16.94 5.72 15.66
C ALA A 133 16.16 5.14 16.86
N ILE A 134 15.67 3.90 16.76
CA ILE A 134 15.02 3.20 17.87
C ILE A 134 16.03 2.91 19.00
N TRP A 135 17.23 2.42 18.67
CA TRP A 135 18.28 2.18 19.66
C TRP A 135 18.75 3.47 20.34
N ASP A 136 18.97 4.54 19.57
CA ASP A 136 19.35 5.86 20.10
C ASP A 136 18.31 6.38 21.10
N ARG A 137 17.01 6.13 20.85
CA ARG A 137 15.93 6.46 21.79
C ARG A 137 15.99 5.61 23.05
N ILE A 138 16.24 4.30 22.93
CA ILE A 138 16.35 3.40 24.08
C ILE A 138 17.53 3.83 24.95
N ASP A 139 18.67 4.17 24.35
CA ASP A 139 19.84 4.68 25.05
C ASP A 139 19.55 6.00 25.77
N LEU A 140 18.83 6.93 25.13
CA LEU A 140 18.39 8.16 25.77
C LEU A 140 17.50 7.88 26.99
N LYS A 141 16.52 6.99 26.84
CA LYS A 141 15.61 6.60 27.93
C LYS A 141 16.33 5.88 29.07
N LEU A 142 17.37 5.12 28.75
CA LEU A 142 18.21 4.44 29.73
C LEU A 142 19.04 5.43 30.55
N VAL A 143 19.58 6.47 29.91
CA VAL A 143 20.27 7.56 30.60
C VAL A 143 19.30 8.31 31.50
N GLU A 144 18.09 8.60 31.02
CA GLU A 144 17.03 9.25 31.83
C GLU A 144 16.61 8.41 33.03
N SER A 145 16.55 7.08 32.91
CA SER A 145 16.18 6.17 34.00
C SER A 145 17.31 5.86 34.97
N GLY A 146 18.50 6.46 34.80
CA GLY A 146 19.65 6.20 35.66
C GLY A 146 20.19 4.77 35.57
N GLY A 147 19.88 4.03 34.50
CA GLY A 147 20.28 2.64 34.31
C GLY A 147 19.37 1.61 34.99
N ASP A 148 18.24 2.02 35.55
CA ASP A 148 17.26 1.08 36.12
C ASP A 148 16.51 0.36 34.99
N TYR A 149 16.69 -0.96 34.94
CA TYR A 149 15.94 -1.85 34.07
C TYR A 149 14.78 -2.49 34.83
N PRO A 150 13.56 -2.53 34.25
CA PRO A 150 12.55 -3.44 34.75
C PRO A 150 13.06 -4.88 34.62
N PRO A 151 12.70 -5.79 35.54
CA PRO A 151 13.10 -7.19 35.47
C PRO A 151 12.74 -7.78 34.11
N THR A 152 13.72 -8.32 33.39
CA THR A 152 13.49 -8.91 32.08
C THR A 152 12.92 -10.32 32.24
N THR A 153 11.66 -10.53 31.82
CA THR A 153 11.02 -11.86 31.76
C THR A 153 11.64 -12.75 30.68
N GLY A 154 12.46 -12.19 29.79
CA GLY A 154 13.12 -12.92 28.68
C GLY A 154 12.18 -13.31 27.54
N MET A 155 10.94 -12.83 27.55
CA MET A 155 9.95 -12.97 26.50
C MET A 155 9.10 -11.71 26.43
N TRP A 156 8.58 -11.37 25.25
CA TRP A 156 7.58 -10.31 25.10
C TRP A 156 6.21 -10.78 25.59
N ASP A 157 5.59 -10.00 26.45
CA ASP A 157 4.23 -10.28 26.95
C ASP A 157 3.13 -9.99 25.91
N ARG A 158 3.46 -9.19 24.89
CA ARG A 158 2.50 -8.67 23.90
C ARG A 158 3.00 -8.92 22.49
N ASP A 159 2.05 -9.13 21.57
CA ASP A 159 2.29 -9.20 20.13
C ASP A 159 2.02 -7.81 19.52
N TYR A 160 3.08 -7.04 19.30
CA TYR A 160 2.98 -5.67 18.80
C TYR A 160 2.61 -5.62 17.32
N GLU A 161 2.90 -6.67 16.55
CA GLU A 161 2.47 -6.82 15.17
C GLU A 161 0.94 -6.95 15.10
N ASN A 162 0.34 -7.73 16.00
CA ASN A 162 -1.12 -7.83 16.11
C ASN A 162 -1.77 -6.54 16.62
N ILE A 163 -1.13 -5.84 17.58
CA ILE A 163 -1.62 -4.54 18.05
C ILE A 163 -1.62 -3.52 16.90
N LEU A 164 -0.53 -3.45 16.12
CA LEU A 164 -0.43 -2.56 14.96
C LEU A 164 -1.54 -2.84 13.94
N LYS A 165 -1.77 -4.12 13.62
CA LYS A 165 -2.87 -4.54 12.73
C LYS A 165 -4.25 -4.13 13.23
N ASN A 166 -4.47 -4.14 14.54
CA ASN A 166 -5.73 -3.71 15.12
C ASN A 166 -5.91 -2.18 15.03
N LEU A 167 -4.85 -1.41 15.26
CA LEU A 167 -4.86 0.05 15.05
C LEU A 167 -5.18 0.41 13.59
N ASP A 168 -4.60 -0.31 12.63
CA ASP A 168 -4.88 -0.11 11.20
C ASP A 168 -6.35 -0.41 10.86
N ARG A 169 -6.90 -1.48 11.44
CA ARG A 169 -8.32 -1.84 11.26
C ARG A 169 -9.25 -0.81 11.88
N GLU A 170 -8.95 -0.34 13.08
CA GLU A 170 -9.78 0.67 13.74
C GLU A 170 -9.80 1.98 12.93
N GLU A 171 -8.65 2.45 12.49
CA GLU A 171 -8.55 3.67 11.68
C GLU A 171 -9.34 3.55 10.35
N THR A 172 -9.28 2.39 9.71
CA THR A 172 -10.04 2.13 8.47
C THR A 172 -11.54 2.04 8.71
N MET A 173 -11.97 1.44 9.82
CA MET A 173 -13.37 1.41 10.22
C MET A 173 -13.90 2.80 10.57
N GLU A 174 -13.13 3.62 11.30
CA GLU A 174 -13.52 4.99 11.65
C GLU A 174 -13.66 5.86 10.39
N LYS A 175 -12.70 5.77 9.46
CA LYS A 175 -12.77 6.48 8.17
C LYS A 175 -14.00 6.05 7.36
N GLU A 176 -14.27 4.74 7.31
CA GLU A 176 -15.45 4.21 6.62
C GLU A 176 -16.75 4.69 7.27
N GLN A 177 -16.85 4.65 8.60
CA GLN A 177 -18.02 5.13 9.33
C GLN A 177 -18.23 6.63 9.11
N LYS A 178 -17.17 7.43 9.19
CA LYS A 178 -17.22 8.87 8.91
C LYS A 178 -17.71 9.13 7.50
N ARG A 179 -17.16 8.44 6.49
CA ARG A 179 -17.61 8.54 5.10
C ARG A 179 -19.08 8.19 4.95
N ARG A 180 -19.56 7.15 5.62
CA ARG A 180 -20.98 6.74 5.60
C ARG A 180 -21.89 7.79 6.22
N LEU A 181 -21.50 8.38 7.35
CA LEU A 181 -22.26 9.44 8.00
C LEU A 181 -22.32 10.70 7.12
N GLU A 182 -21.19 11.09 6.53
CA GLU A 182 -21.13 12.20 5.57
C GLU A 182 -22.04 11.93 4.36
N GLU A 183 -22.03 10.72 3.80
CA GLU A 183 -22.92 10.33 2.71
C GLU A 183 -24.40 10.36 3.13
N GLU A 184 -24.74 9.91 4.33
CA GLU A 184 -26.11 9.93 4.84
C GLU A 184 -26.60 11.38 5.07
N GLU A 185 -25.74 12.26 5.58
CA GLU A 185 -26.03 13.69 5.70
C GLU A 185 -26.27 14.35 4.33
N GLU A 186 -25.46 14.02 3.32
CA GLU A 186 -25.66 14.49 1.95
C GLU A 186 -26.97 13.96 1.37
N LYS A 187 -27.31 12.70 1.66
CA LYS A 187 -28.54 12.05 1.21
C LYS A 187 -29.79 12.73 1.80
N VAL A 188 -29.77 13.08 3.09
CA VAL A 188 -30.84 13.83 3.76
C VAL A 188 -30.94 15.26 3.22
N ARG A 189 -29.81 15.92 2.98
CA ARG A 189 -29.76 17.26 2.38
C ARG A 189 -30.35 17.25 0.96
N ALA A 190 -30.04 16.24 0.17
CA ALA A 190 -30.58 16.05 -1.17
C ALA A 190 -32.10 15.77 -1.15
N ALA A 191 -32.59 15.01 -0.17
CA ALA A 191 -34.02 14.72 -0.03
C ALA A 191 -34.85 15.96 0.28
N SER A 192 -34.28 16.90 1.05
CA SER A 192 -34.96 18.13 1.47
C SER A 192 -35.04 19.21 0.38
N SER A 193 -34.30 19.05 -0.73
CA SER A 193 -34.24 20.05 -1.81
C SER A 193 -35.21 19.70 -2.95
N GLU A 194 -36.43 20.23 -2.87
CA GLU A 194 -37.53 19.90 -3.81
C GLU A 194 -37.29 20.42 -5.25
N SER A 195 -36.42 21.42 -5.43
CA SER A 195 -36.12 22.03 -6.75
C SER A 195 -34.63 22.17 -7.09
N GLY A 196 -33.72 21.62 -6.27
CA GLY A 196 -32.27 21.85 -6.36
C GLY A 196 -31.57 21.30 -7.62
N TRP A 197 -32.22 20.45 -8.41
CA TRP A 197 -31.61 19.92 -9.65
C TRP A 197 -31.49 20.99 -10.76
N LYS A 198 -32.36 22.02 -10.74
CA LYS A 198 -32.30 23.12 -11.71
C LYS A 198 -31.03 23.92 -11.53
N ASP A 199 -30.64 24.19 -10.29
CA ASP A 199 -29.42 24.93 -9.96
C ASP A 199 -28.17 24.17 -10.43
N VAL A 200 -28.15 22.84 -10.23
CA VAL A 200 -27.08 21.97 -10.74
C VAL A 200 -27.00 22.08 -12.26
N ILE A 201 -28.12 21.98 -12.99
CA ILE A 201 -28.10 22.08 -14.45
C ILE A 201 -27.61 23.46 -14.92
N GLU A 202 -28.07 24.54 -14.28
CA GLU A 202 -27.63 25.90 -14.63
C GLU A 202 -26.14 26.12 -14.35
N GLU A 203 -25.59 25.52 -13.28
CA GLU A 203 -24.15 25.51 -13.01
C GLU A 203 -23.37 24.80 -14.13
N TYR A 204 -23.83 23.63 -14.58
CA TYR A 204 -23.21 22.91 -15.69
C TYR A 204 -23.35 23.63 -17.04
N LYS A 205 -24.45 24.39 -17.26
CA LYS A 205 -24.60 25.23 -18.47
C LYS A 205 -23.65 26.43 -18.49
N LYS A 206 -23.35 26.99 -17.32
CA LYS A 206 -22.41 28.12 -17.17
C LYS A 206 -20.94 27.68 -17.21
N SER A 207 -20.67 26.43 -16.85
CA SER A 207 -19.33 25.86 -16.82
C SER A 207 -18.87 25.50 -18.25
N ASP A 208 -17.61 25.78 -18.59
CA ASP A 208 -17.01 25.45 -19.90
C ASP A 208 -16.64 23.96 -19.96
N ILE A 209 -17.65 23.10 -19.87
CA ILE A 209 -17.52 21.64 -19.87
C ILE A 209 -18.06 21.12 -21.21
N PRO A 210 -17.46 20.08 -21.84
CA PRO A 210 -17.92 19.51 -23.12
C PRO A 210 -19.26 18.74 -23.03
N ILE A 211 -20.10 19.07 -22.05
CA ILE A 211 -21.42 18.50 -21.79
C ILE A 211 -22.46 19.58 -22.10
N SER A 212 -23.48 19.25 -22.88
CA SER A 212 -24.61 20.12 -23.17
C SER A 212 -25.89 19.49 -22.63
N ILE A 213 -26.55 20.19 -21.71
CA ILE A 213 -27.78 19.74 -21.06
C ILE A 213 -28.96 20.49 -21.66
N ASN A 214 -29.87 19.76 -22.31
CA ASN A 214 -31.09 20.29 -22.90
C ASN A 214 -32.31 19.86 -22.08
N VAL A 215 -32.98 20.83 -21.48
CA VAL A 215 -34.24 20.66 -20.75
C VAL A 215 -35.40 21.00 -21.71
N PRO A 216 -36.32 20.08 -22.02
CA PRO A 216 -37.48 20.39 -22.86
C PRO A 216 -38.40 21.43 -22.22
N ARG A 217 -38.93 22.39 -23.00
CA ARG A 217 -39.79 23.50 -22.49
C ARG A 217 -41.09 23.06 -21.79
N LEU A 218 -41.54 21.81 -21.97
CA LEU A 218 -42.70 21.25 -21.25
C LEU A 218 -42.30 20.53 -19.94
N ALA A 219 -41.01 20.37 -19.66
CA ALA A 219 -40.48 19.54 -18.58
C ALA A 219 -40.11 20.35 -17.32
N ASP A 220 -40.55 21.61 -17.23
CA ASP A 220 -40.12 22.56 -16.19
C ASP A 220 -40.36 22.06 -14.75
N ASN A 221 -41.18 21.03 -14.53
CA ASN A 221 -41.43 20.43 -13.22
C ASN A 221 -41.28 18.90 -13.13
N VAL A 222 -40.76 18.22 -14.17
CA VAL A 222 -40.77 16.73 -14.23
C VAL A 222 -39.37 16.11 -14.04
N GLY A 223 -38.33 16.92 -13.78
CA GLY A 223 -36.98 16.40 -13.56
C GLY A 223 -36.49 15.55 -14.73
N ARG A 224 -36.81 15.96 -15.96
CA ARG A 224 -36.47 15.24 -17.20
C ARG A 224 -35.65 16.13 -18.11
N PHE A 225 -34.47 15.67 -18.48
CA PHE A 225 -33.59 16.39 -19.39
C PHE A 225 -32.70 15.44 -20.19
N SER A 226 -32.15 15.95 -21.29
CA SER A 226 -31.23 15.21 -22.14
C SER A 226 -29.82 15.77 -21.98
N VAL A 227 -28.85 14.87 -21.90
CA VAL A 227 -27.43 15.17 -21.78
C VAL A 227 -26.76 14.76 -23.08
N THR A 228 -25.94 15.65 -23.64
CA THR A 228 -25.18 15.42 -24.87
C THR A 228 -23.71 15.72 -24.63
N ILE A 229 -22.83 14.76 -24.86
CA ILE A 229 -21.38 14.93 -24.74
C ILE A 229 -20.82 15.08 -26.15
N LYS A 230 -20.50 16.32 -26.53
CA LYS A 230 -20.16 16.67 -27.93
C LYS A 230 -18.94 15.92 -28.46
N LYS A 231 -17.91 15.74 -27.63
CA LYS A 231 -16.63 15.13 -28.03
C LYS A 231 -16.75 13.67 -28.46
N ILE A 232 -17.70 12.92 -27.90
CA ILE A 232 -17.90 11.50 -28.18
C ILE A 232 -19.28 11.21 -28.82
N SER A 233 -20.00 12.25 -29.25
CA SER A 233 -21.36 12.15 -29.82
C SER A 233 -22.37 11.36 -28.98
N LEU A 234 -22.14 11.22 -27.67
CA LEU A 234 -23.01 10.47 -26.77
C LEU A 234 -24.21 11.31 -26.35
N GLN A 235 -25.42 10.74 -26.44
CA GLN A 235 -26.66 11.38 -26.00
C GLN A 235 -27.52 10.41 -25.17
N PHE A 236 -27.97 10.87 -24.01
CA PHE A 236 -28.87 10.10 -23.14
C PHE A 236 -29.86 11.00 -22.41
N CYS A 237 -30.91 10.40 -21.88
CA CYS A 237 -31.90 11.09 -21.05
C CYS A 237 -31.70 10.73 -19.58
N ILE A 238 -31.86 11.72 -18.72
CA ILE A 238 -31.99 11.52 -17.28
C ILE A 238 -33.43 11.84 -16.89
N LEU A 239 -34.02 10.97 -16.08
CA LEU A 239 -35.35 11.12 -15.52
C LEU A 239 -35.27 10.99 -14.00
N GLN A 240 -35.92 11.90 -13.28
CA GLN A 240 -36.10 11.75 -11.84
C GLN A 240 -37.09 10.62 -11.57
N GLY A 241 -36.64 9.62 -10.83
CA GLY A 241 -37.45 8.48 -10.43
C GLY A 241 -38.60 8.85 -9.50
N PRO A 242 -39.59 7.95 -9.36
CA PRO A 242 -40.69 8.13 -8.42
C PRO A 242 -40.20 8.25 -6.97
N CYS A 243 -40.87 9.11 -6.19
CA CYS A 243 -40.62 9.24 -4.76
C CYS A 243 -41.39 8.15 -4.02
N TYR A 244 -40.68 7.24 -3.35
CA TYR A 244 -41.30 6.17 -2.56
C TYR A 244 -41.36 6.46 -1.05
N ASP A 245 -40.47 7.32 -0.54
CA ASP A 245 -40.44 7.74 0.86
C ASP A 245 -39.98 9.22 0.97
N SER A 246 -40.63 9.98 1.84
CA SER A 246 -40.30 11.37 2.19
C SER A 246 -38.88 11.54 2.78
N LYS A 247 -38.28 10.46 3.28
CA LYS A 247 -36.94 10.48 3.91
C LYS A 247 -35.81 10.10 2.96
N SER A 248 -36.11 9.56 1.78
CA SER A 248 -35.10 9.17 0.79
C SER A 248 -35.11 10.13 -0.40
N PRO A 249 -33.94 10.60 -0.87
CA PRO A 249 -33.88 11.41 -2.08
C PRO A 249 -34.35 10.58 -3.29
N ARG A 250 -34.94 11.27 -4.27
CA ARG A 250 -35.38 10.62 -5.50
C ARG A 250 -34.15 10.21 -6.33
N GLU A 251 -34.12 8.96 -6.74
CA GLU A 251 -33.05 8.44 -7.59
C GLU A 251 -33.20 8.89 -9.05
N TRP A 252 -32.09 9.19 -9.70
CA TRP A 252 -32.04 9.51 -11.12
C TRP A 252 -31.90 8.24 -11.95
N GLN A 253 -32.72 8.14 -12.99
CA GLN A 253 -32.70 7.03 -13.93
C GLN A 253 -32.13 7.50 -15.26
N VAL A 254 -31.14 6.75 -15.76
CA VAL A 254 -30.47 7.02 -17.04
C VAL A 254 -31.08 6.14 -18.12
N MET A 255 -31.69 6.78 -19.11
CA MET A 255 -32.32 6.11 -20.24
C MET A 255 -31.56 6.40 -21.52
N ILE A 256 -31.37 5.35 -22.32
CA ILE A 256 -30.77 5.46 -23.65
C ILE A 256 -31.76 6.17 -24.58
N VAL A 257 -31.29 7.11 -25.38
CA VAL A 257 -32.05 7.61 -26.54
C VAL A 257 -31.81 6.63 -27.69
N PRO A 258 -32.79 5.83 -28.14
CA PRO A 258 -32.55 4.85 -29.19
C PRO A 258 -32.22 5.56 -30.50
N ARG A 259 -30.93 5.61 -30.83
CA ARG A 259 -30.44 5.85 -32.19
C ARG A 259 -30.00 4.49 -32.69
N GLY A 260 -30.55 4.01 -33.80
CA GLY A 260 -30.37 2.63 -34.29
C GLY A 260 -28.93 2.22 -34.69
N ASN A 261 -27.91 2.93 -34.21
CA ASN A 261 -26.49 2.78 -34.51
C ASN A 261 -25.58 3.11 -33.30
N ALA A 262 -26.03 2.84 -32.07
CA ALA A 262 -25.21 3.07 -30.88
C ALA A 262 -23.89 2.30 -30.96
N THR A 263 -22.77 2.99 -30.71
CA THR A 263 -21.45 2.35 -30.76
C THR A 263 -21.21 1.52 -29.49
N LYS A 264 -20.32 0.51 -29.57
CA LYS A 264 -19.96 -0.33 -28.41
C LYS A 264 -19.47 0.53 -27.22
N MET A 265 -18.63 1.53 -27.53
CA MET A 265 -18.14 2.50 -26.55
C MET A 265 -19.27 3.31 -25.90
N GLU A 266 -20.27 3.76 -26.67
CA GLU A 266 -21.44 4.47 -26.12
C GLU A 266 -22.23 3.58 -25.16
N THR A 267 -22.46 2.31 -25.52
CA THR A 267 -23.18 1.37 -24.64
C THR A 267 -22.42 1.11 -23.35
N GLU A 268 -21.10 0.96 -23.44
CA GLU A 268 -20.24 0.70 -22.28
C GLU A 268 -20.17 1.91 -21.34
N ILE A 269 -20.04 3.13 -21.87
CA ILE A 269 -20.09 4.36 -21.07
C ILE A 269 -21.47 4.51 -20.39
N LEU A 270 -22.56 4.24 -21.11
CA LEU A 270 -23.91 4.32 -20.54
C LEU A 270 -24.13 3.29 -19.43
N ASP A 271 -23.63 2.08 -19.60
CA ASP A 271 -23.75 1.04 -18.58
C ASP A 271 -22.90 1.40 -17.34
N CYS A 272 -21.72 1.99 -17.50
CA CYS A 272 -20.96 2.56 -16.39
C CYS A 272 -21.77 3.63 -15.62
N ILE A 273 -22.43 4.55 -16.33
CA ILE A 273 -23.25 5.59 -15.68
C ILE A 273 -24.44 4.96 -14.94
N LYS A 274 -25.10 3.95 -15.51
CA LYS A 274 -26.25 3.27 -14.87
C LYS A 274 -25.86 2.44 -13.63
N LEU A 275 -24.63 1.92 -13.59
CA LEU A 275 -24.12 1.09 -12.50
C LEU A 275 -23.61 1.88 -11.30
N ARG A 276 -23.58 3.22 -11.38
CA ARG A 276 -23.16 4.08 -10.26
C ARG A 276 -24.01 3.87 -9.01
N ASP A 277 -23.35 3.88 -7.85
CA ASP A 277 -23.99 3.63 -6.56
C ASP A 277 -24.82 4.83 -6.08
N ARG A 278 -24.29 6.05 -6.22
CA ARG A 278 -24.94 7.31 -5.80
C ARG A 278 -25.92 7.84 -6.86
N LYS A 279 -26.97 7.08 -7.17
CA LYS A 279 -28.00 7.49 -8.15
C LYS A 279 -28.85 8.67 -7.70
N TRP A 280 -28.84 9.00 -6.42
CA TRP A 280 -29.58 10.13 -5.85
C TRP A 280 -28.84 11.47 -6.03
N ASP A 281 -27.54 11.45 -6.28
CA ASP A 281 -26.73 12.65 -6.46
C ASP A 281 -26.54 12.97 -7.95
N LEU A 282 -27.18 14.04 -8.40
CA LEU A 282 -27.10 14.46 -9.79
C LEU A 282 -25.70 14.96 -10.18
N ARG A 283 -24.96 15.62 -9.27
CA ARG A 283 -23.60 16.12 -9.55
C ARG A 283 -22.65 14.94 -9.76
N TYR A 284 -22.71 13.96 -8.85
CA TYR A 284 -21.96 12.72 -9.01
C TYR A 284 -22.32 12.03 -10.33
N LEU A 285 -23.63 11.90 -10.64
CA LEU A 285 -24.11 11.27 -11.85
C LEU A 285 -23.72 12.00 -13.15
N LEU A 286 -23.51 13.31 -13.11
CA LEU A 286 -23.08 14.14 -14.25
C LEU A 286 -21.56 14.40 -14.31
N THR A 287 -20.80 13.95 -13.30
CA THR A 287 -19.35 14.10 -13.29
C THR A 287 -18.74 13.24 -14.39
N VAL A 288 -18.33 13.92 -15.47
CA VAL A 288 -17.61 13.37 -16.63
C VAL A 288 -16.39 14.25 -16.91
N GLY A 289 -15.19 13.76 -16.62
CA GLY A 289 -13.92 14.40 -16.96
C GLY A 289 -13.42 13.94 -18.32
N VAL A 290 -13.38 14.81 -19.33
CA VAL A 290 -12.76 14.46 -20.62
C VAL A 290 -11.31 14.94 -20.60
N VAL A 291 -10.35 14.02 -20.51
CA VAL A 291 -8.91 14.34 -20.62
C VAL A 291 -8.46 14.10 -22.07
N GLY A 292 -7.65 15.04 -22.55
CA GLY A 292 -7.29 15.23 -23.96
C GLY A 292 -6.60 14.06 -24.67
N GLU A 293 -6.32 14.29 -25.95
CA GLU A 293 -5.67 13.35 -26.87
C GLU A 293 -4.36 12.80 -26.28
N GLY A 294 -4.32 11.50 -26.04
CA GLY A 294 -3.05 10.80 -25.87
C GLY A 294 -2.26 10.83 -27.19
N ALA A 295 -0.93 10.68 -27.11
CA ALA A 295 0.00 10.69 -28.26
C ALA A 295 -0.33 9.72 -29.42
N ASN A 296 -1.33 8.85 -29.25
CA ASN A 296 -1.82 7.88 -30.22
C ASN A 296 -3.25 8.19 -30.74
N GLY A 297 -3.80 9.39 -30.47
CA GLY A 297 -5.14 9.80 -30.94
C GLY A 297 -6.33 9.25 -30.14
N TYR A 298 -6.10 8.67 -28.95
CA TYR A 298 -7.18 8.19 -28.08
C TYR A 298 -7.71 9.33 -27.19
N VAL A 299 -9.04 9.45 -27.12
CA VAL A 299 -9.77 10.37 -26.24
C VAL A 299 -10.21 9.63 -24.98
N TRP A 300 -9.81 10.13 -23.81
CA TRP A 300 -10.20 9.57 -22.52
C TRP A 300 -11.42 10.32 -21.98
N ALA A 301 -12.47 9.58 -21.62
CA ALA A 301 -13.58 10.12 -20.84
C ALA A 301 -13.60 9.40 -19.49
N PHE A 302 -13.19 10.11 -18.45
CA PHE A 302 -13.46 9.74 -17.06
C PHE A 302 -14.91 10.05 -16.74
N VAL A 303 -15.54 9.15 -16.03
CA VAL A 303 -16.89 9.33 -15.51
C VAL A 303 -16.78 9.01 -14.02
N GLY A 304 -16.25 9.94 -13.22
CA GLY A 304 -16.09 9.84 -11.75
C GLY A 304 -14.67 10.13 -11.25
N GLU A 305 -14.51 10.29 -9.93
CA GLU A 305 -13.20 10.44 -9.25
C GLU A 305 -12.40 9.13 -9.23
N ASP A 306 -13.07 7.98 -9.35
CA ASP A 306 -12.44 6.68 -9.48
C ASP A 306 -12.56 6.20 -10.93
N PHE A 307 -11.42 5.96 -11.60
CA PHE A 307 -11.16 5.02 -12.71
C PHE A 307 -10.18 5.61 -13.73
N LEU A 308 -8.93 5.11 -13.74
CA LEU A 308 -8.00 5.23 -14.86
C LEU A 308 -8.04 3.91 -15.66
N VAL A 309 -8.66 3.90 -16.84
CA VAL A 309 -8.62 2.71 -17.72
C VAL A 309 -8.05 3.07 -19.10
N PRO A 310 -6.85 2.56 -19.44
CA PRO A 310 -6.35 2.58 -20.81
C PRO A 310 -7.18 1.66 -21.73
N ALA A 311 -7.52 2.13 -22.93
CA ALA A 311 -8.39 1.50 -23.93
C ALA A 311 -7.90 0.12 -24.42
N ALA A 312 -6.71 -0.34 -24.01
CA ALA A 312 -6.15 -1.64 -24.35
C ALA A 312 -6.48 -2.76 -23.35
N ARG A 313 -7.17 -2.48 -22.25
CA ARG A 313 -7.63 -3.51 -21.31
C ARG A 313 -9.01 -3.17 -20.81
N TRP A 314 -10.01 -3.75 -21.45
CA TRP A 314 -11.34 -3.88 -20.90
C TRP A 314 -11.33 -5.13 -20.00
N PRO A 315 -11.36 -5.02 -18.67
CA PRO A 315 -11.75 -6.15 -17.85
C PRO A 315 -13.27 -6.23 -17.95
N SER A 316 -13.75 -7.31 -18.55
CA SER A 316 -15.10 -7.80 -18.37
C SER A 316 -15.52 -7.54 -16.93
N CYS A 317 -16.61 -6.80 -16.76
CA CYS A 317 -17.19 -6.44 -15.48
C CYS A 317 -17.11 -7.62 -14.52
N TRP A 318 -16.76 -7.31 -13.27
CA TRP A 318 -16.81 -8.20 -12.12
C TRP A 318 -18.05 -9.10 -12.17
N VAL A 319 -17.87 -10.36 -12.57
CA VAL A 319 -18.85 -11.42 -12.38
C VAL A 319 -18.45 -12.15 -11.10
N ALA A 320 -19.03 -11.73 -9.98
CA ALA A 320 -19.13 -12.58 -8.81
C ALA A 320 -20.36 -13.49 -8.98
N GLY A 321 -20.10 -14.74 -9.33
CA GLY A 321 -20.77 -15.95 -8.82
C GLY A 321 -22.29 -16.10 -8.95
N LEU A 322 -22.72 -16.96 -9.87
CA LEU A 322 -23.69 -18.03 -9.60
C LEU A 322 -23.31 -19.22 -10.48
N GLY A 323 -22.84 -20.31 -9.86
CA GLY A 323 -22.62 -21.58 -10.52
C GLY A 323 -23.90 -22.41 -10.55
N VAL A 324 -24.16 -23.10 -11.66
CA VAL A 324 -24.81 -24.42 -11.71
C VAL A 324 -24.21 -25.20 -12.88
N SER A 325 -23.81 -26.42 -12.54
CA SER A 325 -23.25 -27.49 -13.38
C SER A 325 -24.14 -27.83 -14.59
N GLY A 326 -23.51 -28.17 -15.73
CA GLY A 326 -24.16 -28.36 -17.03
C GLY A 326 -24.82 -29.73 -17.27
N PRO A 327 -25.20 -30.04 -18.53
CA PRO A 327 -25.51 -31.39 -18.96
C PRO A 327 -24.42 -31.99 -19.89
N ASP A 328 -24.18 -33.28 -19.71
CA ASP A 328 -23.37 -34.19 -20.53
C ASP A 328 -23.71 -34.12 -22.03
N PRO A 329 -22.73 -34.34 -22.94
CA PRO A 329 -23.00 -34.80 -24.29
C PRO A 329 -23.11 -36.33 -24.31
N GLY A 330 -24.02 -36.83 -25.16
CA GLY A 330 -24.14 -38.27 -25.44
C GLY A 330 -22.99 -38.86 -26.23
#